data_AF-A0A954GSJ4-F1
#
_entry.id   AF-A0A954GSJ4-F1
#
_cell.length_a   1.000
_cell.length_b   1.000
_cell.length_c   1.000
_cell.angle_alpha   90.00
_cell.angle_beta   90.00
_cell.angle_gamma   90.00
#
_symmetry.space_group_name_H-M   'P 1'
#
loop_
_entity.id
_entity.type
_entity.pdbx_description
1 polymer ?
#
loop_
_entity_poly.entity_id
_entity_poly.type
_entity_poly.pdbx_seq_one_letter_code
_entity_poly.pdbx_strand_id
1 'polypeptide(L)'
;MSFVAPLLPVCCGLGRAGCSRNFLAHLVVWLLLIFAQAGFAATTDAAESTGRPNIVFVMADDLGWGDVAFHGGNAPTPNLDRLAKESTELTAHYVAPVCSPTRTGLMTGRYWSRYGVTGPQNERALPWDTVTVASALKSVGYRTCLTGKWHLGSSPEWGPNHFGFEHSYGSLAGGVTPWLHFYK
;
A
#
# COMPACT_ATOMS: atom_id res chain seq x y z
N MET A 1 -24.36 -15.85 25.77
CA MET A 1 -24.34 -17.20 26.38
C MET A 1 -24.02 -17.04 27.85
N SER A 2 -24.75 -17.78 28.68
CA SER A 2 -24.89 -17.61 30.13
C SER A 2 -23.58 -17.55 30.91
N PHE A 3 -23.57 -16.70 31.94
CA PHE A 3 -22.65 -16.80 33.06
C PHE A 3 -22.81 -18.18 33.71
N VAL A 4 -21.76 -19.00 33.66
CA VAL A 4 -21.61 -20.19 34.49
C VAL A 4 -20.57 -19.86 35.55
N ALA A 5 -21.02 -19.70 36.78
CA ALA A 5 -20.16 -19.56 37.95
C ALA A 5 -19.44 -20.89 38.22
N PRO A 6 -18.12 -20.91 38.49
CA PRO A 6 -17.47 -22.10 39.00
C PRO A 6 -17.82 -22.25 40.48
N LEU A 7 -18.38 -23.40 40.80
CA LEU A 7 -18.70 -23.89 42.14
C LEU A 7 -17.42 -23.92 43.00
N LEU A 8 -17.45 -23.23 44.14
CA LEU A 8 -16.49 -23.41 45.22
C LEU A 8 -16.65 -24.82 45.82
N PRO A 9 -15.56 -25.52 46.20
CA PRO A 9 -15.68 -26.80 46.85
C PRO A 9 -16.20 -26.62 48.28
N VAL A 10 -17.28 -27.35 48.57
CA VAL A 10 -17.86 -27.53 49.90
C VAL A 10 -16.83 -28.24 50.80
N CYS A 11 -16.32 -27.54 51.82
CA CYS A 11 -15.54 -28.17 52.88
C CYS A 11 -16.49 -28.91 53.83
N CYS A 12 -16.67 -30.20 53.57
CA CYS A 12 -17.24 -31.16 54.51
C CYS A 12 -16.25 -31.37 55.68
N GLY A 13 -16.76 -31.36 56.90
CA GLY A 13 -15.97 -31.46 58.12
C GLY A 13 -15.34 -32.83 58.35
N LEU A 14 -14.26 -32.84 59.14
CA LEU A 14 -13.93 -33.74 60.26
C LEU A 14 -12.40 -33.73 60.45
N GLY A 15 -11.98 -33.63 61.71
CA GLY A 15 -10.81 -34.37 62.17
C GLY A 15 -9.46 -33.66 62.15
N ARG A 16 -8.80 -33.75 63.29
CA ARG A 16 -7.40 -33.39 63.55
C ARG A 16 -6.43 -34.00 62.52
N ALA A 17 -5.30 -33.29 62.38
CA ALA A 17 -4.00 -33.70 61.86
C ALA A 17 -3.78 -33.64 60.33
N GLY A 18 -2.74 -32.89 59.93
CA GLY A 18 -2.16 -32.95 58.60
C GLY A 18 -2.30 -31.68 57.77
N CYS A 19 -1.80 -30.53 58.25
CA CYS A 19 -1.46 -29.41 57.37
C CYS A 19 -0.35 -29.91 56.43
N SER A 20 -0.71 -30.39 55.24
CA SER A 20 0.25 -30.97 54.30
C SER A 20 1.20 -29.85 53.86
N ARG A 21 2.50 -30.09 54.07
CA ARG A 21 3.63 -29.19 53.76
C ARG A 21 3.71 -28.71 52.30
N ASN A 22 2.77 -29.13 51.44
CA ASN A 22 2.80 -28.88 50.01
C ASN A 22 1.84 -27.77 49.56
N PHE A 23 0.90 -27.34 50.41
CA PHE A 23 -0.10 -26.33 50.00
C PHE A 23 0.52 -24.94 49.76
N LEU A 24 1.48 -24.51 50.60
CA LEU A 24 2.24 -23.28 50.37
C LEU A 24 3.17 -23.38 49.15
N ALA A 25 3.77 -24.55 48.89
CA ALA A 25 4.65 -24.75 47.74
C ALA A 25 3.89 -24.63 46.42
N HIS A 26 2.67 -25.17 46.33
CA HIS A 26 1.83 -25.01 45.15
C HIS A 26 1.37 -23.57 44.96
N LEU A 27 1.04 -22.85 46.04
CA LEU A 27 0.63 -21.44 45.95
C LEU A 27 1.74 -20.53 45.41
N VAL A 28 3.00 -20.76 45.83
CA VAL A 28 4.18 -20.02 45.35
C VAL A 28 4.48 -20.32 43.88
N VAL A 29 4.36 -21.58 43.44
CA VAL A 29 4.54 -21.96 42.03
C VAL A 29 3.47 -21.32 41.14
N TRP A 30 2.21 -21.28 41.59
CA TRP A 30 1.13 -20.60 40.87
C TRP A 30 1.33 -19.09 40.80
N LEU A 31 1.79 -18.45 41.88
CA LEU A 31 2.11 -17.02 41.89
C LEU A 31 3.30 -16.67 40.98
N LEU A 32 4.33 -17.53 40.93
CA LEU A 32 5.48 -17.36 40.03
C LEU A 32 5.07 -17.54 38.55
N LEU A 33 4.15 -18.45 38.24
CA LEU A 33 3.63 -18.63 36.87
C LEU A 33 2.77 -17.45 36.41
N ILE A 34 2.00 -16.83 37.31
CA ILE A 34 1.22 -15.62 37.01
C ILE A 34 2.15 -14.41 36.80
N PHE A 35 3.22 -14.27 37.59
CA PHE A 35 4.23 -13.23 37.38
C PHE A 35 5.04 -13.44 36.09
N ALA A 36 5.29 -14.68 35.67
CA ALA A 36 5.97 -14.98 34.41
C ALA A 36 5.12 -14.64 33.17
N GLN A 37 3.79 -14.70 33.26
CA GLN A 37 2.89 -14.30 32.17
C GLN A 37 2.65 -12.78 32.10
N ALA A 38 2.86 -12.04 33.19
CA ALA A 38 2.74 -10.58 33.20
C ALA A 38 3.91 -9.87 32.50
N GLY A 39 5.02 -10.56 32.23
CA GLY A 39 6.21 -10.02 31.54
C GLY A 39 6.14 -10.04 30.02
N PHE A 40 5.18 -10.77 29.42
CA PHE A 40 4.96 -10.76 27.98
C PHE A 40 3.96 -9.66 27.62
N ALA A 41 4.31 -8.42 27.95
CA ALA A 41 3.66 -7.26 27.35
C ALA A 41 3.94 -7.36 25.84
N ALA A 42 2.92 -7.74 25.09
CA ALA A 42 2.95 -7.68 23.64
C ALA A 42 3.39 -6.27 23.27
N THR A 43 4.60 -6.15 22.74
CA THR A 43 5.01 -4.97 21.96
C THR A 43 4.07 -4.94 20.77
N THR A 44 2.94 -4.26 20.92
CA THR A 44 2.17 -3.78 19.78
C THR A 44 3.13 -2.89 19.03
N ASP A 45 3.64 -3.43 17.92
CA ASP A 45 4.40 -2.71 16.91
C ASP A 45 3.42 -1.70 16.29
N ALA A 46 3.12 -0.65 17.05
CA ALA A 46 2.41 0.50 16.56
C ALA A 46 3.38 1.14 15.60
N ALA A 47 3.25 0.78 14.32
CA ALA A 47 3.99 1.39 13.23
C ALA A 47 3.93 2.91 13.45
N GLU A 48 5.07 3.50 13.83
CA GLU A 48 5.19 4.93 13.98
C GLU A 48 4.69 5.56 12.67
N SER A 49 3.56 6.26 12.74
CA SER A 49 3.17 7.11 11.63
C SER A 49 4.24 8.20 11.59
N THR A 50 5.11 8.14 10.58
CA THR A 50 6.29 9.03 10.44
C THR A 50 5.93 10.50 10.25
N GLY A 51 4.67 10.90 10.51
CA GLY A 51 4.08 12.21 10.22
C GLY A 51 3.94 12.51 8.74
N ARG A 52 4.43 11.64 7.86
CA ARG A 52 4.48 11.85 6.40
C ARG A 52 3.31 11.13 5.73
N PRO A 53 2.56 11.80 4.84
CA PRO A 53 1.43 11.19 4.16
C PRO A 53 1.92 10.21 3.09
N ASN A 54 1.18 9.12 2.88
CA ASN A 54 1.38 8.27 1.70
C ASN A 54 0.87 9.00 0.46
N ILE A 55 1.61 8.92 -0.65
CA ILE A 55 1.24 9.52 -1.93
C ILE A 55 0.93 8.39 -2.90
N VAL A 56 -0.31 8.35 -3.41
CA VAL A 56 -0.77 7.33 -4.35
C VAL A 56 -1.27 8.01 -5.61
N PHE A 57 -0.65 7.68 -6.76
CA PHE A 57 -1.12 8.10 -8.07
C PHE A 57 -1.90 6.94 -8.72
N VAL A 58 -3.18 7.17 -9.01
CA VAL A 58 -4.01 6.25 -9.80
C VAL A 58 -4.20 6.86 -11.19
N MET A 59 -3.57 6.26 -12.20
CA MET A 59 -3.67 6.71 -13.59
C MET A 59 -4.41 5.66 -14.41
N ALA A 60 -5.65 5.97 -14.80
CA ALA A 60 -6.37 5.19 -15.78
C ALA A 60 -5.78 5.42 -17.19
N ASP A 61 -5.94 4.44 -18.08
CA ASP A 61 -5.47 4.49 -19.47
C ASP A 61 -6.71 4.56 -20.37
N ASP A 62 -6.76 5.56 -21.24
CA ASP A 62 -7.87 5.86 -22.15
C ASP A 62 -9.25 6.09 -21.48
N LEU A 63 -9.28 6.54 -20.22
CA LEU A 63 -10.51 6.95 -19.54
C LEU A 63 -10.95 8.34 -20.02
N GLY A 64 -12.10 8.40 -20.69
CA GLY A 64 -12.73 9.63 -21.13
C GLY A 64 -13.48 10.37 -20.02
N TRP A 65 -13.71 11.67 -20.24
CA TRP A 65 -14.42 12.53 -19.28
C TRP A 65 -15.79 11.98 -18.90
N GLY A 66 -16.56 11.51 -19.89
CA GLY A 66 -17.92 10.99 -19.70
C GLY A 66 -18.00 9.49 -19.40
N ASP A 67 -16.90 8.82 -19.08
CA ASP A 67 -16.91 7.37 -18.81
C ASP A 67 -17.31 7.02 -17.37
N VAL A 68 -17.23 7.98 -16.45
CA VAL A 68 -17.52 7.81 -15.03
C VAL A 68 -18.89 8.36 -14.66
N ALA A 69 -19.59 7.69 -13.74
CA ALA A 69 -20.96 8.06 -13.38
C ALA A 69 -21.08 9.47 -12.77
N PHE A 70 -20.07 9.92 -11.99
CA PHE A 70 -20.05 11.27 -11.43
C PHE A 70 -19.90 12.39 -12.48
N HIS A 71 -19.57 12.06 -13.74
CA HIS A 71 -19.60 12.98 -14.89
C HIS A 71 -20.77 12.71 -15.86
N GLY A 72 -21.77 11.92 -15.44
CA GLY A 72 -22.93 11.58 -16.28
C GLY A 72 -22.71 10.39 -17.21
N GLY A 73 -21.63 9.61 -17.02
CA GLY A 73 -21.38 8.37 -17.73
C GLY A 73 -22.33 7.24 -17.34
N ASN A 74 -22.47 6.24 -18.23
CA ASN A 74 -23.33 5.09 -18.02
C ASN A 74 -22.66 3.92 -17.28
N ALA A 75 -21.33 3.95 -17.10
CA ALA A 75 -20.63 2.88 -16.41
C ALA A 75 -20.81 3.01 -14.89
N PRO A 76 -21.17 1.93 -14.17
CA PRO A 76 -21.31 1.98 -12.73
C PRO A 76 -19.93 2.09 -12.05
N THR A 77 -19.65 3.25 -11.44
CA THR A 77 -18.36 3.54 -10.78
C THR A 77 -18.49 3.87 -9.29
N PRO A 78 -19.18 3.04 -8.46
CA PRO A 78 -19.59 3.43 -7.11
C PRO A 78 -18.42 3.83 -6.18
N ASN A 79 -17.25 3.22 -6.34
CA ASN A 79 -16.06 3.57 -5.56
C ASN A 79 -15.43 4.90 -5.98
N LEU A 80 -15.43 5.22 -7.28
CA LEU A 80 -14.93 6.51 -7.76
C LEU A 80 -15.91 7.62 -7.43
N ASP A 81 -17.22 7.36 -7.53
CA ASP A 81 -18.27 8.31 -7.15
C ASP A 81 -18.18 8.68 -5.66
N ARG A 82 -17.90 7.69 -4.81
CA ARG A 82 -17.66 7.92 -3.38
C ARG A 82 -16.39 8.75 -3.16
N LEU A 83 -15.29 8.42 -3.84
CA LEU A 83 -14.06 9.19 -3.75
C LEU A 83 -14.27 10.65 -4.18
N ALA A 84 -14.98 10.89 -5.28
CA ALA A 84 -15.28 12.24 -5.77
C ALA A 84 -16.09 13.05 -4.75
N LYS A 85 -17.05 12.43 -4.05
CA LYS A 85 -17.85 13.07 -2.99
C LYS A 85 -17.05 13.39 -1.71
N GLU A 86 -16.05 12.57 -1.41
CA GLU A 86 -15.23 12.69 -0.19
C GLU A 86 -13.94 13.52 -0.41
N SER A 87 -13.69 14.00 -1.63
CA SER A 87 -12.44 14.68 -2.00
C SER A 87 -12.66 15.95 -2.81
N THR A 88 -11.57 16.55 -3.29
CA THR A 88 -11.61 17.70 -4.20
C THR A 88 -11.37 17.24 -5.63
N GLU A 89 -12.33 17.52 -6.51
CA GLU A 89 -12.22 17.26 -7.94
C GLU A 89 -11.63 18.46 -8.68
N LEU A 90 -10.74 18.20 -9.64
CA LEU A 90 -10.23 19.20 -10.57
C LEU A 90 -11.00 19.12 -11.89
N THR A 91 -11.96 20.03 -12.09
CA THR A 91 -12.82 20.04 -13.28
C THR A 91 -12.12 20.50 -14.57
N ALA A 92 -10.96 21.15 -14.43
CA ALA A 92 -10.12 21.62 -15.53
C ALA A 92 -8.69 21.05 -15.40
N HIS A 93 -8.58 19.72 -15.49
CA HIS A 93 -7.30 19.00 -15.45
C HIS A 93 -6.92 18.48 -16.83
N TYR A 94 -5.72 18.84 -17.31
CA TYR A 94 -5.29 18.54 -18.67
C TYR A 94 -4.00 17.72 -18.69
N VAL A 95 -3.94 16.79 -19.63
CA VAL A 95 -2.80 15.90 -19.90
C VAL A 95 -2.44 15.96 -21.40
N ALA A 96 -1.39 15.25 -21.81
CA ALA A 96 -1.11 15.10 -23.23
C ALA A 96 -2.19 14.23 -23.90
N PRO A 97 -2.42 14.36 -25.22
CA PRO A 97 -3.49 13.64 -25.91
C PRO A 97 -3.23 12.12 -26.04
N VAL A 98 -2.08 11.63 -25.61
CA VAL A 98 -1.66 10.22 -25.72
C VAL A 98 -0.78 9.80 -24.54
N CYS A 99 -0.67 8.48 -24.34
CA CYS A 99 -0.08 7.84 -23.15
C CYS A 99 1.39 8.18 -22.84
N SER A 100 2.37 7.88 -23.71
CA SER A 100 3.80 8.10 -23.38
C SER A 100 4.15 9.57 -23.08
N PRO A 101 3.62 10.56 -23.83
CA PRO A 101 3.77 11.98 -23.49
C PRO A 101 3.19 12.35 -22.12
N THR A 102 1.99 11.87 -21.77
CA THR A 102 1.38 12.11 -20.44
C THR A 102 2.22 11.51 -19.32
N ARG A 103 2.71 10.29 -19.49
CA ARG A 103 3.56 9.61 -18.50
C ARG A 103 4.90 10.31 -18.34
N THR A 104 5.48 10.81 -19.43
CA THR A 104 6.71 11.64 -19.39
C THR A 104 6.47 12.91 -18.59
N GLY A 105 5.34 13.59 -18.82
CA GLY A 105 4.93 14.77 -18.08
C GLY A 105 4.78 14.51 -16.58
N LEU A 106 4.05 13.46 -16.21
CA LEU A 106 3.87 13.06 -14.81
C LEU A 106 5.19 12.74 -14.14
N MET A 107 6.03 11.92 -14.78
CA MET A 107 7.28 11.48 -14.18
C MET A 107 8.26 12.63 -13.97
N THR A 108 8.32 13.58 -14.90
CA THR A 108 9.39 14.60 -14.91
C THR A 108 8.93 15.99 -14.46
N GLY A 109 7.63 16.25 -14.38
CA GLY A 109 7.08 17.58 -14.16
C GLY A 109 7.39 18.57 -15.29
N ARG A 110 7.75 18.07 -16.48
CA ARG A 110 8.17 18.88 -17.63
C ARG A 110 7.37 18.50 -18.88
N TYR A 111 7.24 19.44 -19.81
CA TYR A 111 6.67 19.15 -21.13
C TYR A 111 7.44 18.02 -21.83
N TRP A 112 6.72 17.01 -22.27
CA TRP A 112 7.23 15.80 -22.94
C TRP A 112 8.05 16.09 -24.18
N SER A 113 7.76 17.20 -24.88
CA SER A 113 8.52 17.66 -26.04
C SER A 113 9.99 17.94 -25.74
N ARG A 114 10.34 18.26 -24.49
CA ARG A 114 11.74 18.43 -24.06
C ARG A 114 12.56 17.15 -24.12
N TYR A 115 11.89 16.01 -24.14
CA TYR A 115 12.50 14.68 -24.25
C TYR A 115 12.28 14.07 -25.64
N GLY A 116 11.69 14.80 -26.59
CA GLY A 116 11.37 14.29 -27.92
C GLY A 116 10.19 13.30 -27.94
N VAL A 117 9.50 13.09 -26.83
CA VAL A 117 8.39 12.12 -26.71
C VAL A 117 7.10 12.79 -27.16
N THR A 118 6.84 12.81 -28.47
CA THR A 118 5.66 13.49 -29.05
C THR A 118 4.50 12.54 -29.40
N GLY A 119 4.74 11.23 -29.32
CA GLY A 119 3.75 10.19 -29.58
C GLY A 119 3.96 8.95 -28.70
N PRO A 120 3.08 7.94 -28.83
CA PRO A 120 3.30 6.64 -28.21
C PRO A 120 4.57 6.00 -28.75
N GLN A 121 5.44 5.53 -27.88
CA GLN A 121 6.70 4.90 -28.28
C GLN A 121 7.16 3.83 -27.29
N ASN A 122 7.90 2.86 -27.81
CA ASN A 122 8.52 1.78 -27.03
C ASN A 122 10.04 1.99 -26.84
N GLU A 123 10.60 3.03 -27.44
CA GLU A 123 11.99 3.44 -27.24
C GLU A 123 12.17 4.12 -25.89
N ARG A 124 13.43 4.21 -25.43
CA ARG A 124 13.76 4.89 -24.18
C ARG A 124 13.33 6.36 -24.25
N ALA A 125 12.34 6.72 -23.44
CA ALA A 125 11.80 8.07 -23.40
C ALA A 125 12.67 9.05 -22.60
N LEU A 126 13.36 8.57 -21.56
CA LEU A 126 14.08 9.42 -20.61
C LEU A 126 15.60 9.12 -20.62
N PRO A 127 16.47 10.15 -20.63
CA PRO A 127 17.87 10.00 -20.29
C PRO A 127 18.06 9.42 -18.88
N TRP A 128 19.14 8.65 -18.65
CA TRP A 128 19.37 7.95 -17.38
C TRP A 128 19.36 8.85 -16.14
N ASP A 129 19.94 10.05 -16.24
CA ASP A 129 20.06 10.99 -15.11
C ASP A 129 18.82 11.87 -14.92
N THR A 130 17.69 11.49 -15.53
CA THR A 130 16.45 12.26 -15.40
C THR A 130 15.87 12.11 -14.00
N VAL A 131 15.83 13.21 -13.26
CA VAL A 131 15.10 13.27 -11.99
C VAL A 131 13.61 13.10 -12.27
N THR A 132 13.05 12.01 -11.74
CA THR A 132 11.62 11.72 -11.75
C THR A 132 10.98 11.99 -10.38
N VAL A 133 9.65 12.09 -10.35
CA VAL A 133 8.86 12.16 -9.11
C VAL A 133 9.19 11.01 -8.16
N ALA A 134 9.40 9.79 -8.68
CA ALA A 134 9.79 8.65 -7.88
C ALA A 134 11.20 8.82 -7.29
N SER A 135 12.18 9.23 -8.10
CA SER A 135 13.54 9.48 -7.59
C SER A 135 13.60 10.61 -6.56
N ALA A 136 12.79 11.66 -6.75
CA ALA A 136 12.71 12.80 -5.83
C ALA A 136 12.01 12.42 -4.51
N LEU A 137 10.96 11.61 -4.55
CA LEU A 137 10.33 11.09 -3.33
C LEU A 137 11.25 10.11 -2.60
N LYS A 138 11.95 9.24 -3.35
CA LYS A 138 12.93 8.31 -2.77
C LYS A 138 14.05 9.04 -2.03
N SER A 139 14.56 10.16 -2.58
CA SER A 139 15.64 10.91 -1.94
C SER A 139 15.27 11.51 -0.58
N VAL A 140 13.97 11.69 -0.31
CA VAL A 140 13.46 12.16 1.00
C VAL A 140 12.89 11.03 1.87
N GLY A 141 13.17 9.77 1.51
CA GLY A 141 12.90 8.59 2.33
C GLY A 141 11.56 7.89 2.06
N TYR A 142 10.88 8.20 0.95
CA TYR A 142 9.73 7.39 0.54
C TYR A 142 10.18 6.08 -0.10
N ARG A 143 9.43 5.02 0.21
CA ARG A 143 9.46 3.80 -0.60
C ARG A 143 8.62 3.98 -1.84
N THR A 144 9.14 3.58 -2.99
CA THR A 144 8.50 3.81 -4.29
C THR A 144 8.14 2.50 -4.98
N CYS A 145 6.92 2.44 -5.51
CA CYS A 145 6.41 1.29 -6.23
C CYS A 145 5.64 1.72 -7.48
N LEU A 146 5.85 1.04 -8.61
CA LEU A 146 5.03 1.16 -9.81
C LEU A 146 4.31 -0.16 -10.07
N THR A 147 2.98 -0.10 -10.21
CA THR A 147 2.18 -1.24 -10.67
C THR A 147 1.44 -0.88 -11.96
N GLY A 148 1.48 -1.78 -12.95
CA GLY A 148 0.82 -1.60 -14.24
C GLY A 148 1.74 -1.10 -15.35
N LYS A 149 1.30 -0.07 -16.07
CA LYS A 149 1.90 0.36 -17.34
C LYS A 149 3.03 1.36 -17.15
N TRP A 150 4.22 1.06 -17.69
CA TRP A 150 5.33 2.00 -17.75
C TRP A 150 5.28 2.89 -19.01
N HIS A 151 5.39 2.29 -20.19
CA HIS A 151 5.30 2.94 -21.51
C HIS A 151 6.25 4.14 -21.75
N LEU A 152 7.43 4.09 -21.13
CA LEU A 152 8.55 5.03 -21.33
C LEU A 152 9.83 4.33 -21.81
N GLY A 153 9.66 3.11 -22.33
CA GLY A 153 10.72 2.24 -22.81
C GLY A 153 10.34 0.78 -22.57
N SER A 154 10.50 -0.07 -23.58
CA SER A 154 10.04 -1.47 -23.55
C SER A 154 11.15 -2.50 -23.36
N SER A 155 12.40 -2.06 -23.25
CA SER A 155 13.53 -2.92 -22.87
C SER A 155 13.62 -3.02 -21.34
N PRO A 156 13.89 -4.20 -20.76
CA PRO A 156 14.11 -4.38 -19.32
C PRO A 156 15.12 -3.40 -18.72
N GLU A 157 16.11 -2.98 -19.52
CA GLU A 157 17.12 -2.01 -19.08
C GLU A 157 16.53 -0.60 -18.92
N TRP A 158 15.47 -0.23 -19.65
CA TRP A 158 14.83 1.10 -19.55
C TRP A 158 13.64 1.11 -18.58
N GLY A 159 13.57 0.10 -17.70
CA GLY A 159 12.47 -0.11 -16.79
C GLY A 159 12.38 0.91 -15.64
N PRO A 160 11.26 0.92 -14.90
CA PRO A 160 10.99 1.86 -13.81
C PRO A 160 12.08 1.90 -12.72
N ASN A 161 12.80 0.78 -12.52
CA ASN A 161 13.80 0.65 -11.47
C ASN A 161 14.98 1.62 -11.64
N HIS A 162 15.32 1.98 -12.88
CA HIS A 162 16.35 2.98 -13.17
C HIS A 162 15.89 4.41 -12.90
N PHE A 163 14.57 4.62 -12.83
CA PHE A 163 13.94 5.92 -12.68
C PHE A 163 13.34 6.12 -11.28
N GLY A 164 13.95 5.48 -10.27
CA GLY A 164 13.66 5.73 -8.86
C GLY A 164 12.56 4.88 -8.24
N PHE A 165 11.96 3.93 -8.97
CA PHE A 165 11.05 2.94 -8.39
C PHE A 165 11.83 1.78 -7.76
N GLU A 166 11.60 1.47 -6.49
CA GLU A 166 12.27 0.33 -5.83
C GLU A 166 11.61 -1.00 -6.16
N HIS A 167 10.28 -0.96 -6.27
CA HIS A 167 9.50 -2.10 -6.70
C HIS A 167 8.75 -1.73 -7.96
N SER A 168 8.66 -2.68 -8.88
CA SER A 168 7.86 -2.50 -10.07
C SER A 168 7.23 -3.84 -10.46
N TYR A 169 5.99 -3.79 -10.95
CA TYR A 169 5.27 -4.94 -11.47
C TYR A 169 4.32 -4.51 -12.60
N GLY A 170 4.33 -5.18 -13.74
CA GLY A 170 3.42 -4.84 -14.83
C GLY A 170 4.03 -5.03 -16.21
N SER A 171 3.75 -4.09 -17.12
CA SER A 171 4.24 -4.15 -18.51
C SER A 171 4.98 -2.87 -18.89
N LEU A 172 6.09 -3.05 -19.59
CA LEU A 172 6.92 -1.96 -20.09
C LEU A 172 6.31 -1.30 -21.34
N ALA A 173 5.57 -2.08 -22.12
CA ALA A 173 5.04 -1.68 -23.41
C ALA A 173 3.74 -0.87 -23.30
N GLY A 174 3.24 -0.46 -24.46
CA GLY A 174 2.03 0.37 -24.60
C GLY A 174 0.71 -0.25 -24.18
N GLY A 175 0.69 -1.50 -23.72
CA GLY A 175 -0.53 -2.15 -23.27
C GLY A 175 -0.27 -3.06 -22.08
N VAL A 176 -1.29 -3.21 -21.25
CA VAL A 176 -1.35 -4.19 -20.19
C VAL A 176 -2.67 -4.92 -20.33
N THR A 177 -2.62 -6.24 -20.42
CA THR A 177 -3.83 -7.08 -20.40
C THR A 177 -3.74 -8.03 -19.20
N PRO A 178 -4.84 -8.68 -18.80
CA PRO A 178 -4.82 -9.69 -17.74
C PRO A 178 -3.79 -10.81 -17.98
N TRP A 179 -3.39 -11.03 -19.23
CA TRP A 179 -2.44 -12.08 -19.62
C TRP A 179 -1.02 -11.55 -19.91
N LEU A 180 -0.88 -10.23 -20.08
CA LEU A 180 0.36 -9.54 -20.47
C LEU A 180 0.74 -8.48 -19.44
N HIS A 181 0.85 -8.91 -18.18
CA HIS A 181 1.11 -8.02 -17.03
C HIS A 181 2.43 -8.36 -16.29
N PHE A 182 3.27 -9.19 -16.90
CA PHE A 182 4.63 -9.46 -16.43
C PHE A 182 5.63 -8.68 -17.29
N TYR A 183 6.72 -8.23 -16.68
CA TYR A 183 7.82 -7.63 -17.43
C TYR A 183 8.44 -8.69 -18.33
N LYS A 184 8.43 -8.43 -19.64
CA LYS A 184 9.26 -9.13 -20.62
C LYS A 184 10.53 -8.32 -20.83
#